data_AF-A0AAV8Q6Q4-F1
#
_entry.id   AF-A0AAV8Q6Q4-F1
#
_cell.length_a   1.000
_cell.length_b   1.000
_cell.length_c   1.000
_cell.angle_alpha   90.00
_cell.angle_beta   90.00
_cell.angle_gamma   90.00
#
_symmetry.space_group_name_H-M   'P 1'
#
loop_
_entity.id
_entity.type
_entity.pdbx_description
1 polymer ?
#
loop_
_entity_poly.entity_id
_entity_poly.type
_entity_poly.pdbx_seq_one_letter_code
_entity_poly.pdbx_strand_id
1 'polypeptide(L)'
;MLLTKQQDALRLAGKALDEFDVTDSTEIACFIKKEFDRLYGPGWQCIVGTDFGSFVTHHCGCFIYFNIGSLAILLFRGAVAPEADTSLLVAMEAVKA
;
A
#
# COMPACT_ATOMS: atom_id res chain seq x y z
N MET A 1 -1.19 -19.03 1.80
CA MET A 1 -0.73 -17.73 2.34
C MET A 1 -0.85 -16.55 1.36
N LEU A 2 -0.76 -16.73 0.04
CA LEU A 2 -1.03 -15.65 -0.94
C LEU A 2 -2.52 -15.36 -1.13
N LEU A 3 -3.33 -16.43 -1.21
CA LEU A 3 -4.79 -16.35 -1.34
C LEU A 3 -5.46 -15.52 -0.25
N THR A 4 -4.97 -15.59 1.00
CA THR A 4 -5.54 -14.84 2.13
C THR A 4 -5.36 -13.33 1.96
N LYS A 5 -4.20 -12.87 1.48
CA LYS A 5 -3.96 -11.43 1.24
C LYS A 5 -4.83 -10.90 0.10
N GLN A 6 -5.01 -11.67 -0.97
CA GLN A 6 -5.86 -11.28 -2.09
C GLN A 6 -7.33 -11.16 -1.66
N GLN A 7 -7.81 -12.11 -0.85
CA GLN A 7 -9.17 -12.08 -0.28
C GLN A 7 -9.37 -10.87 0.66
N ASP A 8 -8.40 -10.59 1.53
CA ASP A 8 -8.46 -9.42 2.40
C ASP A 8 -8.42 -8.11 1.62
N ALA A 9 -7.61 -8.02 0.56
CA ALA A 9 -7.57 -6.85 -0.32
C ALA A 9 -8.91 -6.58 -0.98
N LEU A 10 -9.56 -7.62 -1.53
CA LEU A 10 -10.90 -7.52 -2.11
C LEU A 10 -11.94 -7.08 -1.07
N ARG A 11 -11.90 -7.68 0.12
CA ARG A 11 -12.83 -7.35 1.21
C ARG A 11 -12.65 -5.91 1.70
N LEU A 12 -11.42 -5.46 1.87
CA LEU A 12 -11.13 -4.09 2.30
C LEU A 12 -11.52 -3.07 1.23
N ALA A 13 -11.28 -3.38 -0.05
CA ALA A 13 -11.71 -2.53 -1.14
C ALA A 13 -13.25 -2.44 -1.22
N GLY A 14 -13.96 -3.56 -1.03
CA GLY A 14 -15.42 -3.54 -0.94
C GLY A 14 -15.93 -2.64 0.18
N LYS A 15 -15.35 -2.74 1.38
CA LYS A 15 -15.68 -1.84 2.50
C LYS A 15 -15.38 -0.38 2.21
N ALA A 16 -14.24 -0.09 1.58
CA ALA A 16 -13.90 1.27 1.22
C ALA A 16 -14.93 1.87 0.25
N LEU A 17 -15.45 1.06 -0.69
CA LEU A 17 -16.50 1.50 -1.61
C LEU A 17 -17.90 1.61 -0.97
N ASP A 18 -18.10 1.00 0.21
CA ASP A 18 -19.31 1.22 1.02
C ASP A 18 -19.22 2.53 1.85
N GLU A 19 -18.00 2.96 2.19
CA GLU A 19 -17.73 4.13 3.05
C GLU A 19 -17.45 5.43 2.27
N PHE A 20 -16.84 5.34 1.09
CA PHE A 20 -16.37 6.48 0.29
C PHE A 20 -17.00 6.50 -1.11
N ASP A 21 -17.06 7.68 -1.73
CA ASP A 21 -17.47 7.76 -3.14
C ASP A 21 -16.36 7.19 -4.04
N VAL A 22 -16.75 6.59 -5.17
CA VAL A 22 -15.83 6.07 -6.20
C VAL A 22 -14.89 7.16 -6.73
N THR A 23 -15.29 8.43 -6.70
CA THR A 23 -14.42 9.56 -7.09
C THR A 23 -13.32 9.86 -6.06
N ASP A 24 -13.50 9.44 -4.81
CA ASP A 24 -12.58 9.70 -3.69
C ASP A 24 -11.43 8.69 -3.65
N SER A 25 -10.82 8.44 -4.81
CA SER A 25 -9.76 7.45 -5.02
C SER A 25 -8.61 7.54 -4.00
N THR A 26 -8.22 8.75 -3.59
CA THR A 26 -7.20 8.98 -2.56
C THR A 26 -7.62 8.45 -1.19
N GLU A 27 -8.86 8.66 -0.77
CA GLU A 27 -9.36 8.17 0.53
C GLU A 27 -9.50 6.64 0.51
N ILE A 28 -10.00 6.08 -0.59
CA ILE A 28 -10.05 4.62 -0.79
C ILE A 28 -8.65 4.02 -0.69
N ALA A 29 -7.66 4.58 -1.39
CA ALA A 29 -6.27 4.11 -1.34
C ALA A 29 -5.69 4.23 0.07
N CYS A 30 -5.93 5.34 0.75
CA CYS A 30 -5.48 5.60 2.12
C CYS A 30 -6.05 4.59 3.11
N PHE A 31 -7.35 4.30 3.03
CA PHE A 31 -8.03 3.32 3.86
C PHE A 31 -7.44 1.92 3.66
N ILE A 32 -7.36 1.44 2.42
CA ILE A 32 -6.86 0.10 2.10
C ILE A 32 -5.41 -0.04 2.59
N LYS A 33 -4.56 0.94 2.32
CA LYS A 33 -3.16 0.96 2.78
C LYS A 33 -3.06 0.85 4.30
N LYS A 34 -3.79 1.70 5.04
CA LYS A 34 -3.75 1.74 6.51
C LYS A 34 -4.15 0.39 7.11
N GLU A 35 -5.22 -0.21 6.60
CA GLU A 35 -5.67 -1.52 7.07
C GLU A 35 -4.68 -2.63 6.70
N PHE A 36 -4.04 -2.57 5.53
CA PHE A 36 -3.01 -3.54 5.17
C PHE A 36 -1.74 -3.43 6.02
N ASP A 37 -1.29 -2.21 6.31
CA ASP A 37 -0.18 -1.99 7.24
C ASP A 37 -0.52 -2.52 8.63
N ARG A 38 -1.77 -2.37 9.09
CA ARG A 38 -2.24 -2.90 10.36
C ARG A 38 -2.24 -4.44 10.41
N LEU A 39 -2.63 -5.09 9.30
CA LEU A 39 -2.74 -6.56 9.23
C LEU A 39 -1.41 -7.26 8.95
N TYR A 40 -0.53 -6.63 8.17
CA TYR A 40 0.65 -7.27 7.58
C TYR A 40 1.97 -6.56 7.86
N GLY A 41 1.94 -5.52 8.68
CA GLY A 41 3.09 -4.68 9.03
C GLY A 41 3.32 -3.55 8.02
N PRO A 42 4.10 -2.52 8.40
CA PRO A 42 4.22 -1.28 7.65
C PRO A 42 4.97 -1.44 6.31
N GLY A 43 4.75 -0.48 5.41
CA GLY A 43 5.47 -0.35 4.13
C GLY A 43 4.65 -0.76 2.91
N TRP A 44 3.35 -0.97 3.08
CA TRP A 44 2.43 -1.12 1.96
C TRP A 44 2.15 0.23 1.30
N GLN A 45 2.00 0.18 -0.02
CA GLN A 45 1.64 1.29 -0.89
C GLN A 45 0.38 0.88 -1.67
N CYS A 46 -0.59 1.78 -1.76
CA CYS A 46 -1.83 1.54 -2.50
C CYS A 46 -2.03 2.66 -3.54
N ILE A 47 -2.40 2.27 -4.76
CA ILE A 47 -2.79 3.16 -5.85
C ILE A 47 -4.18 2.74 -6.32
N VAL A 48 -5.06 3.72 -6.46
CA VAL A 48 -6.44 3.53 -6.92
C VAL A 48 -6.71 4.56 -8.00
N GLY A 49 -7.31 4.14 -9.11
CA GLY A 49 -7.66 5.04 -10.20
C GLY A 49 -8.35 4.29 -11.34
N THR A 50 -8.92 5.03 -12.28
CA THR A 50 -9.58 4.43 -13.46
C THR A 50 -8.61 4.01 -14.55
N ASP A 51 -7.46 4.69 -14.64
CA ASP A 51 -6.38 4.35 -15.57
C ASP A 51 -5.03 4.78 -14.97
N PHE A 52 -4.08 3.84 -14.91
CA PHE A 52 -2.69 4.12 -14.53
C PHE A 52 -1.75 3.02 -15.02
N GLY A 53 -0.51 3.41 -15.32
CA GLY A 53 0.61 2.49 -15.49
C GLY A 53 1.45 2.44 -14.21
N SER A 54 2.07 1.29 -13.93
CA SER A 54 3.01 1.17 -12.81
C SER A 54 4.23 0.32 -13.19
N PHE A 55 5.40 0.72 -12.68
CA PHE A 55 6.64 -0.05 -12.78
C PHE A 55 7.33 0.01 -11.42
N VAL A 56 7.12 -1.02 -10.60
CA VAL A 56 7.47 -0.99 -9.17
C VAL A 56 8.31 -2.19 -8.77
N THR A 57 9.35 -1.92 -7.97
CA THR A 57 10.09 -2.94 -7.24
C THR A 57 9.36 -3.27 -5.95
N HIS A 58 9.05 -4.55 -5.75
CA HIS A 58 8.24 -5.02 -4.63
C HIS A 58 8.78 -6.34 -4.07
N HIS A 59 8.45 -6.62 -2.81
CA HIS A 59 8.78 -7.90 -2.20
C HIS A 59 8.03 -9.05 -2.87
N CYS A 60 8.72 -10.19 -3.01
CA CYS A 60 8.11 -11.41 -3.55
C CYS A 60 6.83 -11.75 -2.78
N GLY A 61 5.73 -11.97 -3.51
CA GLY A 61 4.43 -12.31 -2.94
C GLY A 61 3.69 -11.16 -2.23
N CYS A 62 4.14 -9.92 -2.40
CA CYS A 62 3.50 -8.72 -1.88
C CYS A 62 3.09 -7.76 -3.01
N PHE A 63 2.50 -8.30 -4.08
CA PHE A 63 1.95 -7.55 -5.20
C PHE A 63 0.54 -8.07 -5.50
N ILE A 64 -0.43 -7.17 -5.49
CA ILE A 64 -1.84 -7.48 -5.71
C ILE A 64 -2.39 -6.38 -6.62
N TYR A 65 -2.91 -6.77 -7.79
CA TYR A 65 -3.54 -5.88 -8.75
C TYR A 65 -4.87 -6.47 -9.18
N PHE A 66 -5.94 -5.69 -9.08
CA PHE A 66 -7.29 -6.10 -9.46
C PHE A 66 -8.17 -4.89 -9.76
N ASN A 67 -9.32 -5.14 -10.38
CA ASN A 67 -10.31 -4.11 -10.66
C ASN A 67 -11.60 -4.40 -9.90
N ILE A 68 -12.28 -3.35 -9.44
CA ILE A 68 -13.69 -3.40 -9.03
C ILE A 68 -14.44 -2.32 -9.82
N GLY A 69 -15.34 -2.76 -10.70
CA GLY A 69 -16.01 -1.87 -11.63
C GLY A 69 -15.00 -1.17 -12.54
N SER A 70 -15.00 0.17 -12.54
CA SER A 70 -14.07 1.00 -13.30
C SER A 70 -12.78 1.35 -12.56
N LEU A 71 -12.65 1.01 -11.27
CA LEU A 71 -11.45 1.31 -10.50
C LEU A 71 -10.47 0.15 -10.59
N ALA A 72 -9.26 0.44 -11.06
CA ALA A 72 -8.09 -0.39 -10.86
C ALA A 72 -7.47 -0.09 -9.49
N ILE A 73 -7.06 -1.14 -8.79
CA ILE A 73 -6.46 -1.09 -7.46
C ILE A 73 -5.15 -1.87 -7.50
N LEU A 74 -4.06 -1.19 -7.19
CA LEU A 74 -2.74 -1.76 -7.04
C LEU A 74 -2.30 -1.64 -5.59
N LEU A 75 -1.89 -2.75 -5.00
CA LEU A 75 -1.37 -2.83 -3.64
C LEU A 75 -0.05 -3.60 -3.66
N PHE A 76 1.01 -2.98 -3.16
CA PHE A 76 2.32 -3.64 -3.08
C PHE A 76 3.12 -3.21 -1.86
N ARG A 77 4.06 -4.06 -1.43
CA ARG A 77 5.02 -3.72 -0.38
C ARG A 77 6.40 -3.54 -0.98
N GLY A 78 6.91 -2.31 -0.97
CA GLY A 78 8.27 -2.00 -1.41
C GLY A 78 9.33 -2.57 -0.47
N ALA A 79 10.56 -2.76 -0.96
CA ALA A 79 11.69 -3.17 -0.13
C ALA A 79 11.91 -2.18 1.02
N VAL A 80 11.72 -2.62 2.26
CA VAL A 80 12.13 -1.81 3.42
C VAL A 80 13.60 -2.13 3.61
N ALA A 81 14.47 -1.12 3.50
CA ALA A 81 15.86 -1.29 3.94
C ALA A 81 15.82 -1.82 5.38
N PRO A 82 16.60 -2.86 5.74
CA PRO A 82 16.58 -3.39 7.10
C PRO A 82 16.73 -2.22 8.05
N GLU A 83 15.76 -2.06 8.97
CA GLU A 83 15.60 -0.96 9.92
C GLU A 83 16.97 -0.39 10.31
N ALA A 84 17.45 0.62 9.56
CA ALA A 84 18.67 1.29 9.93
C ALA A 84 18.26 2.09 11.14
N ASP A 85 18.70 1.61 12.30
CA ASP A 85 18.62 2.28 13.59
C ASP A 85 18.58 3.79 13.38
N THR A 86 17.42 4.40 13.61
CA THR A 86 17.16 5.81 13.32
C THR A 86 18.15 6.73 14.06
N SER A 87 18.89 6.18 15.02
CA SER A 87 20.07 6.76 15.67
C SER A 87 21.20 7.16 14.71
N LEU A 88 21.38 6.46 13.58
CA LEU A 88 22.45 6.75 12.60
C LEU A 88 22.12 7.93 11.68
N LEU A 89 20.84 8.12 11.35
CA LEU A 89 20.38 9.26 10.54
C LEU A 89 20.56 10.59 11.29
N VAL A 90 20.29 10.60 12.61
CA VAL A 90 20.51 11.77 13.48
C VAL A 90 21.99 12.12 13.61
N ALA A 91 22.87 11.12 13.62
CA ALA A 91 24.32 11.34 13.71
C ALA A 91 24.91 12.05 12.49
N MET A 92 24.33 11.87 11.30
CA MET A 92 24.81 12.50 10.07
C MET A 92 24.40 13.98 9.95
N GLU A 93 23.32 14.40 10.61
CA GLU A 93 22.90 15.81 10.65
C GLU A 93 23.78 16.66 11.59
N ALA A 94 24.38 16.05 12.63
CA ALA A 94 25.25 16.73 13.59
C ALA A 94 26.68 17.02 13.09
N VAL A 95 27.10 16.46 11.95
CA VAL A 95 28.45 16.65 11.39
C VAL A 95 28.51 17.82 10.38
N LYS A 96 27.40 18.54 10.19
CA LYS A 96 27.36 19.82 9.47
C LYS A 96 27.07 20.97 10.44
N ALA A 97 28.02 21.25 11.32
CA ALA A 97 28.14 22.51 12.06
C ALA A 97 29.61 22.88 12.21
#